data_AF-A0ABD2KWP3-F1
#
_entry.id   AF-A0ABD2KWP3-F1
#
_cell.length_a   1.000
_cell.length_b   1.000
_cell.length_c   1.000
_cell.angle_alpha   90.00
_cell.angle_beta   90.00
_cell.angle_gamma   90.00
#
_symmetry.space_group_name_H-M   'P 1'
#
loop_
_entity.id
_entity.type
_entity.pdbx_description
1 polymer ?
#
loop_
_entity_poly.entity_id
_entity_poly.type
_entity_poly.pdbx_seq_one_letter_code
_entity_poly.pdbx_strand_id
1 'polypeptide(L)'
;MKKQKSSQSSEQLSIKRAFSSSAPSSSQSLQITDSEDTLVFDGETEMASKRSKPDIMHSLRAKSPWDKDGDKTVNINNKIMEMIAVDLQPLSIVENIGFKRLISELQPKYKMPGRYFLQKN
;
A
#
# COMPACT_ATOMS: atom_id res chain seq x y z
N MET A 1 69.62 -13.42 -4.35
CA MET A 1 69.89 -13.74 -2.93
C MET A 1 68.58 -13.72 -2.13
N LYS A 2 68.35 -14.76 -1.30
CA LYS A 2 67.63 -14.84 0.00
C LYS A 2 66.32 -14.02 0.17
N LYS A 3 65.13 -14.65 0.18
CA LYS A 3 64.40 -15.36 1.28
C LYS A 3 63.85 -14.46 2.41
N GLN A 4 62.52 -14.50 2.62
CA GLN A 4 61.74 -14.83 3.86
C GLN A 4 60.33 -14.18 3.77
N LYS A 5 59.18 -14.89 3.75
CA LYS A 5 58.47 -15.83 4.67
C LYS A 5 57.68 -15.15 5.81
N SER A 6 56.44 -15.66 6.01
CA SER A 6 55.55 -15.62 7.21
C SER A 6 54.44 -14.54 7.14
N SER A 7 53.14 -14.77 7.41
CA SER A 7 52.37 -15.84 8.09
C SER A 7 50.89 -15.79 7.61
N GLN A 8 50.28 -16.86 7.09
CA GLN A 8 49.27 -17.76 7.72
C GLN A 8 48.12 -17.15 8.55
N SER A 9 46.87 -17.36 8.11
CA SER A 9 45.73 -18.01 8.81
C SER A 9 44.45 -17.85 7.95
N SER A 10 43.89 -18.88 7.29
CA SER A 10 42.88 -19.87 7.81
C SER A 10 41.70 -19.15 8.49
N GLU A 11 40.45 -19.19 8.00
CA GLU A 11 39.63 -20.39 7.84
C GLU A 11 38.63 -20.31 6.67
N GLN A 12 38.46 -21.46 6.01
CA GLN A 12 37.32 -21.80 5.18
C GLN A 12 36.30 -22.59 5.99
N LEU A 13 35.02 -22.21 6.00
CA LEU A 13 33.93 -23.12 6.37
C LEU A 13 32.68 -22.85 5.53
N SER A 14 32.49 -23.69 4.50
CA SER A 14 31.21 -23.91 3.82
C SER A 14 30.19 -24.54 4.78
N ILE A 15 28.99 -23.99 4.87
CA ILE A 15 27.84 -24.72 5.40
C ILE A 15 26.80 -24.84 4.28
N LYS A 16 26.91 -25.96 3.55
CA LYS A 16 25.80 -26.55 2.79
C LYS A 16 24.99 -27.39 3.78
N ARG A 17 23.70 -27.07 3.97
CA ARG A 17 22.73 -28.06 4.48
C ARG A 17 21.44 -27.98 3.68
N ALA A 18 21.12 -29.13 3.11
CA ALA A 18 19.92 -29.43 2.37
C ALA A 18 18.69 -29.32 3.28
N PHE A 19 17.63 -28.69 2.78
CA PHE A 19 16.28 -28.93 3.29
C PHE A 19 15.72 -30.16 2.58
N SER A 20 15.88 -31.31 3.22
CA SER A 20 15.13 -32.53 2.93
C SER A 20 14.85 -33.22 4.26
N SER A 21 13.60 -33.17 4.71
CA SER A 21 12.98 -34.29 5.43
C SER A 21 11.47 -34.08 5.50
N SER A 22 10.78 -34.95 4.78
CA SER A 22 9.38 -35.34 4.96
C SER A 22 9.05 -35.73 6.41
N ALA A 23 7.91 -35.26 6.92
CA ALA A 23 7.03 -36.05 7.77
C ALA A 23 5.59 -35.46 7.74
N PRO A 24 4.54 -36.29 7.59
CA PRO A 24 3.16 -35.85 7.63
C PRO A 24 2.67 -35.85 9.10
N SER A 25 2.11 -34.75 9.58
CA SER A 25 1.36 -34.73 10.83
C SER A 25 -0.10 -34.47 10.53
N SER A 26 -0.85 -35.57 10.54
CA SER A 26 -2.30 -35.61 10.52
C SER A 26 -2.84 -34.96 11.79
N SER A 27 -3.76 -34.01 11.66
CA SER A 27 -4.59 -33.52 12.77
C SER A 27 -5.98 -33.18 12.23
N GLN A 28 -6.75 -34.26 12.10
CA GLN A 28 -8.17 -34.41 12.45
C GLN A 28 -9.13 -33.26 12.11
N SER A 29 -9.95 -33.56 11.10
CA SER A 29 -11.22 -32.91 10.78
C SER A 29 -12.22 -33.12 11.93
N LEU A 30 -12.85 -32.04 12.41
CA LEU A 30 -14.03 -32.13 13.27
C LEU A 30 -15.25 -31.75 12.43
N GLN A 31 -15.97 -32.78 11.98
CA GLN A 31 -17.36 -32.69 11.56
C GLN A 31 -18.21 -32.82 12.82
N ILE A 32 -19.01 -31.82 13.14
CA ILE A 32 -20.10 -31.94 14.11
C ILE A 32 -21.40 -31.79 13.33
N THR A 33 -22.16 -32.88 13.38
CA THR A 33 -23.43 -33.15 12.74
C THR A 33 -24.60 -32.47 13.43
N ASP A 34 -25.67 -32.34 12.66
CA ASP A 34 -27.01 -31.83 12.96
C ASP A 34 -27.52 -32.08 14.38
N SER A 35 -28.19 -31.08 14.95
CA SER A 35 -29.37 -31.25 15.79
C SER A 35 -30.11 -29.92 15.86
N GLU A 36 -31.34 -29.94 15.38
CA GLU A 36 -32.31 -28.86 15.55
C GLU A 36 -32.53 -28.59 17.04
N ASP A 37 -32.58 -27.31 17.40
CA ASP A 37 -33.38 -26.94 18.56
C ASP A 37 -34.00 -25.56 18.30
N THR A 38 -35.31 -25.60 18.08
CA THR A 38 -36.16 -24.43 17.93
C THR A 38 -36.37 -23.84 19.31
N LEU A 39 -35.70 -22.72 19.61
CA LEU A 39 -36.01 -21.89 20.76
C LEU A 39 -36.45 -20.51 20.28
N VAL A 40 -37.75 -20.30 20.32
CA VAL A 40 -38.44 -19.01 20.28
C VAL A 40 -37.84 -18.07 21.34
N PHE A 41 -37.37 -16.90 20.91
CA PHE A 41 -36.93 -15.82 21.80
C PHE A 41 -37.59 -14.51 21.34
N ASP A 42 -38.70 -14.19 21.98
CA ASP A 42 -39.33 -12.87 21.95
C ASP A 42 -38.48 -11.93 22.80
N GLY A 43 -37.93 -10.88 22.20
CA GLY A 43 -37.16 -9.89 22.95
C GLY A 43 -36.43 -8.90 22.06
N GLU A 44 -36.89 -7.64 22.09
CA GLU A 44 -36.21 -6.47 21.54
C GLU A 44 -34.73 -6.47 21.92
N THR A 45 -33.83 -6.31 20.95
CA THR A 45 -32.41 -6.08 21.25
C THR A 45 -31.78 -5.14 20.24
N GLU A 46 -31.22 -4.07 20.79
CA GLU A 46 -30.39 -3.05 20.18
C GLU A 46 -29.49 -3.57 19.05
N MET A 47 -29.46 -2.81 17.95
CA MET A 47 -28.54 -3.04 16.83
C MET A 47 -27.10 -2.72 17.25
N ALA A 48 -26.47 -3.67 17.94
CA ALA A 48 -25.03 -3.68 18.16
C ALA A 48 -24.31 -3.82 16.81
N SER A 49 -23.84 -2.68 16.28
CA SER A 49 -23.03 -2.62 15.06
C SER A 49 -21.73 -3.41 15.29
N LYS A 50 -21.71 -4.67 14.79
CA LYS A 50 -20.49 -5.48 14.73
C LYS A 50 -19.51 -4.77 13.78
N ARG A 51 -18.56 -4.03 14.36
CA ARG A 51 -17.43 -3.43 13.64
C ARG A 51 -16.50 -4.55 13.18
N SER A 52 -16.85 -5.18 12.07
CA SER A 52 -15.98 -6.08 11.33
C SER A 52 -14.73 -5.30 10.91
N LYS A 53 -13.54 -5.82 11.24
CA LYS A 53 -12.28 -5.20 10.83
C LYS A 53 -12.22 -5.21 9.30
N PRO A 54 -11.89 -4.09 8.64
CA PRO A 54 -11.78 -4.07 7.19
C PRO A 54 -10.65 -5.01 6.75
N ASP A 55 -10.91 -5.78 5.70
CA ASP A 55 -9.91 -6.57 5.02
C ASP A 55 -8.68 -5.70 4.67
N ILE A 56 -7.49 -6.29 4.77
CA ILE A 56 -6.21 -5.63 4.50
C ILE A 56 -6.23 -5.02 3.09
N MET A 57 -6.79 -5.74 2.12
CA MET A 57 -6.90 -5.28 0.73
C MET A 57 -7.81 -4.06 0.59
N HIS A 58 -8.91 -4.02 1.35
CA HIS A 58 -9.83 -2.88 1.36
C HIS A 58 -9.14 -1.62 1.89
N SER A 59 -8.37 -1.76 2.97
CA SER A 59 -7.62 -0.65 3.56
C SER A 59 -6.51 -0.11 2.65
N LEU A 60 -5.86 -0.98 1.88
CA LEU A 60 -4.84 -0.58 0.90
C LEU A 60 -5.45 0.15 -0.30
N ARG A 61 -6.56 -0.38 -0.85
CA ARG A 61 -7.27 0.27 -1.96
C ARG A 61 -7.81 1.63 -1.55
N ALA A 62 -8.31 1.76 -0.32
CA ALA A 62 -8.77 3.03 0.22
C ALA A 62 -7.66 4.09 0.27
N LYS A 63 -6.39 3.70 0.37
CA LYS A 63 -5.21 4.59 0.39
C LYS A 63 -4.50 4.70 -0.95
N SER A 64 -4.97 4.00 -1.98
CA SER A 64 -4.33 4.00 -3.28
C SER A 64 -4.49 5.37 -3.97
N PRO A 65 -3.43 5.89 -4.62
CA PRO A 65 -3.52 7.09 -5.44
C PRO A 65 -4.54 6.93 -6.57
N TRP A 66 -5.12 8.04 -7.01
CA TRP A 66 -5.98 8.03 -8.20
C TRP A 66 -5.19 7.70 -9.46
N ASP A 67 -5.92 7.20 -10.44
CA ASP A 67 -5.39 6.96 -11.77
C ASP A 67 -5.01 8.27 -12.44
N LYS A 68 -3.98 8.26 -13.28
CA LYS A 68 -3.46 9.44 -13.97
C LYS A 68 -4.47 10.03 -14.93
N ASP A 69 -5.22 9.15 -15.59
CA ASP A 69 -6.21 9.49 -16.61
C ASP A 69 -7.65 9.44 -16.07
N GLY A 70 -7.82 9.25 -14.76
CA GLY A 70 -9.13 9.20 -14.13
C GLY A 70 -9.76 10.59 -14.02
N ASP A 71 -11.10 10.64 -14.09
CA ASP A 71 -11.89 11.88 -14.09
C ASP A 71 -11.49 12.85 -12.97
N LYS A 72 -11.26 12.33 -11.75
CA LYS A 72 -10.84 13.15 -10.59
C LYS A 72 -9.49 13.82 -10.81
N THR A 73 -8.53 13.11 -11.37
CA THR A 73 -7.19 13.63 -11.66
C THR A 73 -7.25 14.69 -12.75
N VAL A 74 -7.98 14.40 -13.83
CA VAL A 74 -8.20 15.35 -14.93
C VAL A 74 -8.86 16.63 -14.43
N ASN A 75 -9.89 16.51 -13.59
CA ASN A 75 -10.62 17.68 -13.08
C ASN A 75 -9.73 18.57 -12.19
N ILE A 76 -8.87 17.96 -11.36
CA ILE A 76 -7.90 18.71 -10.55
C ILE A 76 -6.83 19.35 -11.43
N ASN A 77 -6.31 18.64 -12.44
CA ASN A 77 -5.36 19.21 -13.41
C ASN A 77 -5.95 20.46 -14.07
N ASN A 78 -7.20 20.39 -14.52
CA ASN A 78 -7.89 21.51 -15.16
C ASN A 78 -8.04 22.70 -14.21
N LYS A 79 -8.38 22.46 -12.93
CA LYS A 79 -8.49 23.52 -11.93
C LYS A 79 -7.14 24.16 -11.60
N ILE A 80 -6.06 23.38 -11.57
CA ILE A 80 -4.70 23.91 -11.39
C ILE A 80 -4.32 24.76 -12.61
N MET A 81 -4.60 24.29 -13.83
CA MET A 81 -4.33 25.03 -15.06
C MET A 81 -5.14 26.33 -15.14
N GLU A 82 -6.41 26.29 -14.74
CA GLU A 82 -7.27 27.48 -14.63
C GLU A 82 -6.68 28.50 -13.65
N MET A 83 -6.28 28.08 -12.45
CA MET A 83 -5.62 28.97 -11.47
C MET A 83 -4.36 29.60 -12.05
N ILE A 84 -3.50 28.80 -12.70
CA ILE A 84 -2.26 29.29 -13.31
C ILE A 84 -2.57 30.33 -14.39
N ALA A 85 -3.55 30.07 -15.25
CA ALA A 85 -3.90 30.95 -16.35
C ALA A 85 -4.57 32.25 -15.89
N VAL A 86 -5.50 32.17 -14.92
CA VAL A 86 -6.23 33.31 -14.39
C VAL A 86 -5.31 34.23 -13.58
N ASP A 87 -4.45 33.65 -12.75
CA ASP A 87 -3.57 34.42 -11.84
C ASP A 87 -2.19 34.72 -12.47
N LEU A 88 -2.02 34.47 -13.77
CA LEU A 88 -0.79 34.67 -14.55
C LEU A 88 0.46 34.07 -13.88
N GLN A 89 0.31 32.90 -13.27
CA GLN A 89 1.40 32.22 -12.56
C GLN A 89 2.32 31.48 -13.55
N PRO A 90 3.60 31.32 -13.22
CA PRO A 90 4.47 30.44 -14.00
C PRO A 90 4.08 28.97 -13.79
N LEU A 91 4.16 28.15 -14.85
CA LEU A 91 3.92 26.70 -14.77
C LEU A 91 4.83 25.99 -13.75
N SER A 92 5.98 26.58 -13.40
CA SER A 92 6.88 26.05 -12.38
C SER A 92 6.28 26.03 -10.97
N ILE A 93 5.17 26.74 -10.71
CA ILE A 93 4.52 26.75 -9.38
C ILE A 93 4.15 25.34 -8.90
N VAL A 94 3.79 24.43 -9.82
CA VAL A 94 3.42 23.05 -9.48
C VAL A 94 4.58 22.24 -8.90
N GLU A 95 5.80 22.69 -9.12
CA GLU A 95 7.01 22.05 -8.62
C GLU A 95 7.44 22.56 -7.24
N ASN A 96 6.89 23.70 -6.81
CA ASN A 96 7.22 24.33 -5.53
C ASN A 96 6.81 23.46 -4.35
N ILE A 97 7.68 23.41 -3.34
CA ILE A 97 7.48 22.57 -2.14
C ILE A 97 6.20 22.97 -1.40
N GLY A 98 5.94 24.27 -1.24
CA GLY A 98 4.74 24.78 -0.57
C GLY A 98 3.46 24.35 -1.29
N PHE A 99 3.43 24.48 -2.61
CA PHE A 99 2.28 24.08 -3.43
C PHE A 99 2.02 22.57 -3.36
N LYS A 100 3.07 21.75 -3.50
CA LYS A 100 2.96 20.28 -3.36
C LYS A 100 2.43 19.86 -2.00
N ARG A 101 2.90 20.51 -0.91
CA ARG A 101 2.42 20.24 0.45
C ARG A 101 0.94 20.60 0.60
N LEU A 102 0.55 21.79 0.12
CA LEU A 102 -0.85 22.22 0.14
C LEU A 102 -1.76 21.19 -0.57
N ILE A 103 -1.41 20.79 -1.78
CA ILE A 103 -2.23 19.87 -2.56
C ILE A 103 -2.23 18.46 -1.94
N SER A 104 -1.11 18.02 -1.36
CA SER A 104 -1.05 16.72 -0.67
C SER A 104 -1.94 16.68 0.58
N GLU A 105 -2.07 17.82 1.28
CA GLU A 105 -2.97 17.94 2.43
C GLU A 105 -4.44 17.96 1.98
N LEU A 106 -4.76 18.76 0.95
CA LEU A 106 -6.13 18.89 0.47
C LEU A 106 -6.64 17.63 -0.25
N GLN A 107 -5.78 16.98 -1.03
CA GLN A 107 -6.12 15.82 -1.86
C GLN A 107 -5.01 14.76 -1.79
N PRO A 108 -4.94 13.95 -0.71
CA PRO A 108 -3.84 12.99 -0.50
C PRO A 108 -3.72 11.90 -1.56
N LYS A 109 -4.80 11.63 -2.31
CA LYS A 109 -4.83 10.61 -3.37
C LYS A 109 -4.38 11.15 -4.73
N TYR A 110 -4.26 12.46 -4.88
CA TYR A 110 -3.86 13.09 -6.14
C TYR A 110 -2.33 13.10 -6.27
N LYS A 111 -1.84 12.69 -7.44
CA LYS A 111 -0.42 12.75 -7.77
C LYS A 111 -0.13 13.96 -8.63
N MET A 112 0.62 14.92 -8.08
CA MET A 112 1.00 16.14 -8.77
C MET A 112 1.80 15.83 -10.04
N PRO A 113 1.35 16.26 -11.23
CA PRO A 113 2.15 16.19 -12.45
C PRO A 113 3.29 17.21 -12.42
N GLY A 114 4.35 16.93 -13.17
CA GLY A 114 5.40 17.91 -13.44
C GLY A 114 4.93 18.97 -14.45
N ARG A 115 5.60 20.12 -14.47
CA ARG A 115 5.22 21.25 -15.35
C ARG A 115 5.15 20.87 -16.84
N TYR A 116 6.06 20.00 -17.30
CA TYR A 116 6.12 19.54 -18.69
C TYR A 116 4.96 18.64 -19.08
N PHE A 117 4.36 17.93 -18.11
CA PHE A 117 3.17 17.14 -18.36
C PHE A 117 1.96 18.05 -18.59
N LEU A 118 1.83 19.12 -17.79
CA LEU A 118 0.76 20.11 -17.91
C LEU A 118 0.84 20.95 -19.20
N GLN A 119 2.01 21.03 -19.83
CA GLN A 119 2.19 21.69 -21.12
C GLN A 119 1.65 20.86 -22.30
N LYS A 120 1.46 19.54 -22.13
CA LYS A 120 1.10 18.63 -23.23
C LYS A 120 -0.42 18.53 -23.48
N ASN A 121 -1.21 19.43 -22.89
CA ASN A 121 -2.66 19.50 -23.08
C ASN A 121 -3.02 20.50 -24.19
#